data_AF-A0A2Z7BJE7-F1
#
_entry.id   AF-A0A2Z7BJE7-F1
#
_cell.length_a   1.000
_cell.length_b   1.000
_cell.length_c   1.000
_cell.angle_alpha   90.00
_cell.angle_beta   90.00
_cell.angle_gamma   90.00
#
_symmetry.space_group_name_H-M   'P 1'
#
loop_
_entity.id
_entity.type
_entity.pdbx_description
1 polymer ?
#
loop_
_entity_poly.entity_id
_entity_poly.type
_entity_poly.pdbx_seq_one_letter_code
_entity_poly.pdbx_strand_id
1 'polypeptide(L)'
;MANQTSEDEVFDFLNTEFTREDLITALNEMVHEYRNLSQTFEEVKAENVDLKNSSAEPSTVELGKTDSLQIELSKLKTENESLRIRSSELKSEIEKLKLTMSSWTKSSVSLDKLFEIQKPANDRTG
;
A
#
# COMPACT_ATOMS: atom_id res chain seq x y z
N MET A 1 -44.77 -85.04 27.64
CA MET A 1 -43.59 -84.60 26.88
C MET A 1 -43.93 -83.24 26.31
N ALA A 2 -43.32 -82.18 26.83
CA ALA A 2 -43.66 -80.80 26.51
C ALA A 2 -42.78 -80.32 25.35
N ASN A 3 -43.40 -79.94 24.22
CA ASN A 3 -42.72 -79.22 23.16
C ASN A 3 -42.97 -77.73 23.39
N GLN A 4 -41.98 -77.03 23.95
CA GLN A 4 -41.90 -75.57 23.88
C GLN A 4 -41.34 -75.22 22.50
N THR A 5 -42.22 -74.76 21.61
CA THR A 5 -41.83 -74.08 20.38
C THR A 5 -41.33 -72.70 20.78
N SER A 6 -40.03 -72.44 20.64
CA SER A 6 -39.47 -71.12 20.87
C SER A 6 -40.04 -70.17 19.82
N GLU A 7 -40.74 -69.14 20.28
CA GLU A 7 -41.10 -67.95 19.51
C GLU A 7 -39.81 -67.34 18.94
N ASP A 8 -39.52 -67.68 17.68
CA ASP A 8 -38.63 -66.91 16.84
C ASP A 8 -39.43 -65.65 16.48
N GLU A 9 -39.27 -64.60 17.30
CA GLU A 9 -39.73 -63.25 16.98
C GLU A 9 -38.97 -62.79 15.73
N VAL A 10 -39.44 -63.27 14.58
CA VAL A 10 -39.13 -62.69 13.29
C VAL A 10 -39.63 -61.26 13.36
N PHE A 11 -38.70 -60.32 13.49
CA PHE A 11 -38.97 -58.90 13.37
C PHE A 11 -39.68 -58.68 12.03
N ASP A 12 -41.00 -58.57 12.08
CA ASP A 12 -41.84 -58.35 10.91
C ASP A 12 -41.62 -56.89 10.51
N PHE A 13 -40.68 -56.66 9.60
CA PHE A 13 -40.37 -55.37 8.99
C PHE A 13 -41.51 -54.92 8.06
N LEU A 14 -42.77 -54.99 8.51
CA LEU A 14 -43.88 -54.29 7.89
C LEU A 14 -43.78 -52.79 8.22
N ASN A 15 -42.72 -52.15 7.71
CA ASN A 15 -42.72 -50.72 7.46
C ASN A 15 -43.62 -50.48 6.25
N THR A 16 -44.91 -50.24 6.50
CA THR A 16 -45.95 -50.04 5.48
C THR A 16 -45.79 -48.76 4.63
N GLU A 17 -44.63 -48.11 4.67
CA GLU A 17 -44.43 -46.79 4.06
C GLU A 17 -43.17 -46.72 3.16
N PHE A 18 -42.37 -47.78 3.09
CA PHE A 18 -41.16 -47.79 2.26
C PHE A 18 -41.05 -49.07 1.44
N THR A 19 -41.23 -48.93 0.12
CA THR A 19 -41.11 -50.06 -0.79
C THR A 19 -39.64 -50.35 -1.09
N ARG A 20 -39.36 -51.58 -1.55
CA ARG A 20 -38.03 -51.95 -2.05
C ARG A 20 -37.57 -51.03 -3.18
N GLU A 21 -38.50 -50.54 -4.00
CA GLU A 21 -38.22 -49.63 -5.11
C GLU A 21 -37.79 -48.25 -4.59
N ASP A 22 -38.41 -47.78 -3.50
CA ASP A 22 -38.02 -46.53 -2.83
C ASP A 22 -36.59 -46.62 -2.28
N LEU A 23 -36.20 -47.77 -1.73
CA LEU A 23 -34.83 -48.02 -1.27
C LEU A 23 -33.82 -47.95 -2.41
N ILE A 24 -34.13 -48.62 -3.53
CA ILE A 24 -33.25 -48.67 -4.70
C ILE A 24 -33.10 -47.26 -5.29
N THR A 25 -34.19 -46.50 -5.34
CA THR A 25 -34.20 -45.12 -5.83
C THR A 25 -33.34 -44.22 -4.95
N ALA A 26 -33.57 -44.22 -3.64
CA ALA A 26 -32.78 -43.43 -2.69
C ALA A 26 -31.28 -43.77 -2.74
N LEU A 27 -30.94 -45.05 -2.90
CA LEU A 27 -29.55 -45.48 -3.02
C LEU A 27 -28.91 -44.95 -4.32
N ASN A 28 -29.62 -45.02 -5.44
CA ASN A 28 -29.13 -44.50 -6.71
C ASN A 28 -28.95 -42.98 -6.69
N GLU A 29 -29.87 -42.25 -6.05
CA GLU A 29 -29.77 -40.80 -5.86
C GLU A 29 -28.53 -40.44 -5.02
N MET A 30 -28.31 -41.12 -3.89
CA MET A 30 -27.12 -40.91 -3.06
C MET A 30 -25.81 -41.19 -3.81
N VAL A 31 -25.76 -42.26 -4.63
CA VAL A 31 -24.58 -42.56 -5.45
C VAL A 31 -24.33 -41.44 -6.47
N HIS A 32 -25.39 -40.89 -7.07
CA HIS A 32 -25.28 -39.80 -8.02
C HIS A 32 -24.82 -38.49 -7.35
N GLU A 33 -25.36 -38.16 -6.18
CA GLU A 33 -24.94 -36.97 -5.44
C GLU A 33 -23.49 -37.08 -4.97
N TYR A 34 -23.08 -38.26 -4.46
CA TYR A 34 -21.69 -38.50 -4.08
C TYR A 34 -20.73 -38.32 -5.26
N ARG A 35 -21.12 -38.79 -6.45
CA ARG A 35 -20.33 -38.60 -7.67
C ARG A 35 -20.17 -37.12 -8.02
N ASN A 36 -21.25 -36.35 -7.95
CA ASN A 36 -21.23 -34.91 -8.22
C ASN A 36 -20.37 -34.17 -7.19
N LEU A 37 -20.47 -34.54 -5.91
CA LEU A 37 -19.67 -33.96 -4.83
C LEU A 37 -18.19 -34.28 -4.99
N SER A 38 -17.86 -35.52 -5.37
CA SER A 38 -16.48 -35.92 -5.62
C SER A 38 -15.87 -35.17 -6.80
N GLN A 39 -16.65 -34.89 -7.84
CA GLN A 39 -16.19 -34.11 -8.98
C GLN A 39 -15.93 -32.65 -8.59
N THR A 40 -16.91 -32.00 -7.95
CA THR A 40 -16.76 -30.61 -7.47
C THR A 40 -15.62 -30.46 -6.47
N PHE A 41 -15.34 -31.46 -5.64
CA PHE A 41 -14.18 -31.45 -4.75
C PHE A 41 -12.85 -31.39 -5.51
N GLU A 42 -12.68 -32.19 -6.57
CA GLU A 42 -11.45 -32.14 -7.38
C GLU A 42 -11.34 -30.85 -8.19
N GLU A 43 -12.45 -30.28 -8.67
CA GLU A 43 -12.48 -28.97 -9.34
C GLU A 43 -12.03 -27.85 -8.38
N VAL A 44 -12.59 -27.78 -7.18
CA VAL A 44 -12.21 -26.80 -6.15
C VAL A 44 -10.76 -26.97 -5.74
N LYS A 45 -10.27 -28.20 -5.65
CA LYS A 45 -8.86 -28.49 -5.33
C LYS A 45 -7.92 -28.03 -6.44
N ALA A 46 -8.28 -28.22 -7.70
CA ALA A 46 -7.52 -27.69 -8.84
C ALA A 46 -7.51 -26.15 -8.83
N GLU A 47 -8.66 -25.51 -8.66
CA GLU A 47 -8.78 -24.06 -8.58
C GLU A 47 -7.97 -23.48 -7.40
N ASN A 48 -7.98 -24.17 -6.24
CA ASN A 48 -7.19 -23.74 -5.09
C ASN A 48 -5.69 -23.76 -5.37
N VAL A 49 -5.20 -24.77 -6.08
CA VAL A 49 -3.79 -24.84 -6.53
C VAL A 49 -3.49 -23.69 -7.48
N ASP A 50 -4.36 -23.41 -8.45
CA ASP A 50 -4.18 -22.31 -9.40
C ASP A 50 -4.20 -20.94 -8.73
N LEU A 51 -5.14 -20.72 -7.80
CA LEU A 51 -5.22 -19.49 -7.00
C LEU A 51 -3.98 -19.31 -6.14
N LYS A 52 -3.48 -20.36 -5.51
CA LYS A 52 -2.26 -20.31 -4.69
C LYS A 52 -1.03 -19.98 -5.55
N ASN A 53 -0.95 -20.51 -6.76
CA ASN A 53 0.08 -20.15 -7.73
C ASN A 53 -0.07 -18.70 -8.22
N SER A 54 -1.30 -18.17 -8.33
CA SER A 54 -1.55 -16.76 -8.67
C SER A 54 -1.28 -15.79 -7.52
N SER A 55 -1.43 -16.24 -6.28
CA SER A 55 -1.33 -15.43 -5.06
C SER A 55 0.08 -15.43 -4.45
N ALA A 56 0.94 -16.38 -4.81
CA ALA A 56 2.22 -16.57 -4.12
C ALA A 56 3.32 -15.59 -4.54
N GLU A 57 3.20 -14.89 -5.67
CA GLU A 57 4.20 -13.92 -6.08
C GLU A 57 3.53 -12.63 -6.58
N PRO A 58 3.61 -11.51 -5.84
CA PRO A 58 3.49 -10.21 -6.51
C PRO A 58 4.47 -10.26 -7.68
N SER A 59 3.99 -9.92 -8.89
CA SER A 59 4.82 -10.07 -10.08
C SER A 59 6.16 -9.39 -9.79
N THR A 60 7.27 -10.02 -10.15
CA THR A 60 8.63 -9.48 -9.91
C THR A 60 8.79 -8.04 -10.42
N VAL A 61 7.93 -7.62 -11.36
CA VAL A 61 7.77 -6.26 -11.87
C VAL A 61 7.20 -5.28 -10.82
N GLU A 62 6.24 -5.68 -9.98
CA GLU A 62 5.68 -4.84 -8.91
C GLU A 62 6.65 -4.67 -7.73
N LEU A 63 7.39 -5.72 -7.41
CA LEU A 63 8.41 -5.67 -6.35
C LEU A 63 9.58 -4.77 -6.77
N GLY A 64 10.07 -4.90 -8.01
CA GLY A 64 11.11 -4.02 -8.56
C GLY A 64 10.66 -2.56 -8.73
N LYS A 65 9.38 -2.31 -9.02
CA LYS A 65 8.81 -0.94 -9.02
C LYS A 65 8.81 -0.33 -7.62
N THR A 66 8.48 -1.12 -6.60
CA THR A 66 8.49 -0.66 -5.20
C THR A 66 9.90 -0.28 -4.76
N ASP A 67 10.90 -1.11 -5.08
CA ASP A 67 12.31 -0.83 -4.78
C ASP A 67 12.80 0.41 -5.53
N SER A 68 12.42 0.58 -6.81
CA SER A 68 12.75 1.75 -7.60
C SER A 68 12.19 3.04 -7.00
N LEU A 69 10.92 3.03 -6.57
CA LEU A 69 10.27 4.18 -5.93
C LEU A 69 10.94 4.53 -4.60
N GLN A 70 11.38 3.53 -3.83
CA GLN A 70 12.07 3.75 -2.56
C GLN A 70 13.44 4.42 -2.74
N ILE A 71 14.18 4.05 -3.80
CA ILE A 71 15.44 4.70 -4.18
C ILE A 71 15.20 6.16 -4.58
N GLU A 72 14.20 6.41 -5.43
CA GLU A 72 13.87 7.75 -5.89
C GLU A 72 13.42 8.67 -4.75
N LEU A 73 12.60 8.16 -3.82
CA LEU A 73 12.19 8.85 -2.61
C LEU A 73 13.40 9.24 -1.74
N SER A 74 14.36 8.33 -1.58
CA SER A 74 15.57 8.58 -0.79
C SER A 74 16.45 9.65 -1.43
N LYS A 75 16.58 9.64 -2.76
CA LYS A 75 17.28 10.68 -3.52
C LYS A 75 16.63 12.05 -3.34
N LEU A 76 15.31 12.14 -3.53
CA LEU A 76 14.54 13.37 -3.35
C LEU A 76 14.66 13.92 -1.93
N LYS A 77 14.62 13.06 -0.90
CA LYS A 77 14.80 13.46 0.49
C LYS A 77 16.16 14.11 0.74
N THR A 78 17.21 13.55 0.12
CA THR A 78 18.59 14.06 0.25
C THR A 78 18.74 15.40 -0.46
N GLU A 79 18.18 15.53 -1.66
CA GLU A 79 18.20 16.78 -2.43
C GLU A 79 17.41 17.89 -1.73
N ASN A 80 16.24 17.58 -1.17
CA ASN A 80 15.42 18.53 -0.42
C ASN A 80 16.17 19.08 0.81
N GLU A 81 16.88 18.23 1.55
CA GLU A 81 17.70 18.67 2.68
C GLU A 81 18.83 19.61 2.22
N SER A 82 19.50 19.29 1.10
CA SER A 82 20.54 20.16 0.53
C SER A 82 19.98 21.54 0.12
N LEU A 83 18.80 21.56 -0.51
CA LEU A 83 18.12 22.81 -0.88
C LEU A 83 17.73 23.63 0.36
N ARG A 84 17.25 22.97 1.42
CA ARG A 84 16.92 23.62 2.69
C ARG A 84 18.13 24.33 3.31
N ILE A 85 19.30 23.67 3.31
CA ILE A 85 20.55 24.24 3.81
C ILE A 85 20.96 25.45 2.97
N ARG A 86 21.02 25.31 1.63
CA ARG A 86 21.37 26.41 0.71
C ARG A 86 20.42 27.60 0.84
N SER A 87 19.12 27.34 1.01
CA SER A 87 18.13 28.39 1.23
C SER A 87 18.37 29.16 2.52
N SER A 88 18.81 28.49 3.59
CA SER A 88 19.15 29.13 4.87
C SER A 88 20.41 30.00 4.74
N GLU A 89 21.44 29.50 4.05
CA GLU A 89 22.67 30.25 3.77
C GLU A 89 22.38 31.50 2.95
N LEU A 90 21.60 31.37 1.87
CA LEU A 90 21.22 32.51 1.03
C LEU A 90 20.42 33.55 1.83
N LYS A 91 19.53 33.12 2.72
CA LYS A 91 18.80 34.03 3.60
C LYS A 91 19.74 34.80 4.53
N SER A 92 20.75 34.14 5.10
CA SER A 92 21.77 34.81 5.92
C SER A 92 22.55 35.84 5.10
N GLU A 93 22.93 35.50 3.87
CA GLU A 93 23.70 36.39 3.00
C GLU A 93 22.89 37.61 2.56
N ILE A 94 21.59 37.45 2.30
CA ILE A 94 20.67 38.56 2.02
C ILE A 94 20.60 39.54 3.20
N GLU A 95 20.51 39.05 4.44
CA GLU A 95 20.48 39.93 5.61
C GLU A 95 21.81 40.69 5.80
N LYS A 96 22.96 40.04 5.57
CA LYS A 96 24.26 40.73 5.57
C LYS A 96 24.32 41.81 4.49
N LEU A 97 23.89 41.50 3.27
CA LEU A 97 23.90 42.45 2.17
C LEU A 97 23.00 43.66 2.46
N LYS A 98 21.84 43.43 3.07
CA LYS A 98 20.92 44.49 3.51
C LYS A 98 21.59 45.42 4.53
N LEU A 99 22.34 44.87 5.49
CA LEU A 99 23.10 45.67 6.44
C LEU A 99 24.18 46.49 5.74
N THR A 100 24.96 45.89 4.86
CA THR A 100 26.01 46.56 4.08
C THR A 100 25.45 47.69 3.23
N MET A 101 24.36 47.45 2.50
CA MET A 101 23.68 48.50 1.72
C MET A 101 23.21 49.64 2.61
N SER A 102 22.64 49.35 3.80
CA SER A 102 22.21 50.40 4.72
C SER A 102 23.39 51.29 5.19
N SER A 103 24.56 50.69 5.45
CA SER A 103 25.79 51.40 5.81
C SER A 103 26.31 52.22 4.64
N TRP A 104 26.31 51.65 3.43
CA TRP A 104 26.71 52.36 2.21
C TRP A 104 25.83 53.58 1.93
N THR A 105 24.50 53.43 2.03
CA THR A 105 23.56 54.53 1.87
C THR A 105 23.83 55.66 2.89
N LYS A 106 24.08 55.33 4.16
CA LYS A 106 24.45 56.33 5.19
C LYS A 106 25.77 57.03 4.89
N SER A 107 26.76 56.27 4.41
CA SER A 107 28.07 56.81 4.03
C SER A 107 27.94 57.75 2.82
N SER A 108 27.17 57.36 1.81
CA SER A 108 26.89 58.20 0.62
C SER A 108 26.23 59.51 1.02
N VAL A 109 25.19 59.47 1.84
CA VAL A 109 24.51 60.68 2.34
C VAL A 109 25.46 61.58 3.13
N SER A 110 26.36 61.00 3.93
CA SER A 110 27.37 61.78 4.67
C SER A 110 28.39 62.43 3.72
N LEU A 111 28.80 61.72 2.67
CA LEU A 111 29.72 62.22 1.66
C LEU A 111 29.09 63.34 0.82
N ASP A 112 27.83 63.19 0.40
CA ASP A 112 27.08 64.22 -0.33
C ASP A 112 26.99 65.52 0.48
N LYS A 113 26.73 65.41 1.79
CA LYS A 113 26.74 66.57 2.70
C LYS A 113 28.10 67.25 2.78
N LEU A 114 29.19 66.48 2.78
CA LEU A 114 30.55 67.04 2.80
C LEU A 114 30.84 67.84 1.52
N PHE A 115 30.45 67.30 0.35
CA PHE A 115 30.62 68.02 -0.92
C PHE A 115 29.81 69.32 -0.98
N GLU A 116 28.59 69.35 -0.45
CA GLU A 116 27.78 70.57 -0.40
C GLU A 116 28.38 71.64 0.56
N ILE A 117 29.04 71.24 1.65
CA ILE A 117 29.77 72.17 2.52
C ILE A 117 31.02 72.75 1.84
N GLN A 118 31.68 71.97 0.96
CA GLN A 118 32.92 72.36 0.31
C GLN A 118 32.71 73.29 -0.91
N LYS A 119 31.56 73.20 -1.59
CA LYS A 119 31.16 74.09 -2.71
C LYS A 119 31.37 75.59 -2.43
N PRO A 120 30.83 76.19 -1.35
CA PRO A 120 30.96 77.63 -1.09
C PRO A 120 32.38 78.10 -0.71
N ALA A 121 33.28 77.19 -0.31
CA ALA A 121 34.68 77.54 -0.01
C ALA A 121 35.52 77.73 -1.29
N ASN A 122 35.14 77.05 -2.37
CA ASN A 122 35.89 77.05 -3.63
C ASN A 122 35.54 78.25 -4.51
N ASP A 123 34.31 78.79 -4.41
CA ASP A 123 33.83 79.96 -5.18
C ASP A 123 34.43 81.31 -4.72
N ARG A 124 35.15 81.36 -3.59
CA ARG A 124 35.77 82.59 -3.04
C ARG A 124 37.23 82.81 -3.48
N THR A 125 37.77 81.97 -4.36
CA THR A 125 39.18 82.05 -4.81
C THR A 125 39.33 82.68 -6.20
N GLY A 126 38.32 83.42 -6.67
CA GLY A 126 38.35 84.20 -7.92
C GLY A 126 38.62 85.67 -7.69
#